data_AF-A0A2V8P7G7-F1
#
_entry.id   AF-A0A2V8P7G7-F1
#
_cell.length_a   1.000
_cell.length_b   1.000
_cell.length_c   1.000
_cell.angle_alpha   90.00
_cell.angle_beta   90.00
_cell.angle_gamma   90.00
#
_symmetry.space_group_name_H-M   'P 1'
#
loop_
_entity.id
_entity.type
_entity.pdbx_description
1 polymer ?
#
loop_
_entity_poly.entity_id
_entity_poly.type
_entity_poly.pdbx_seq_one_letter_code
_entity_poly.pdbx_strand_id
1 'polypeptide(L)'
;MDRWLLNLAKDTSDAPRPQKVLEAKPPDLQDACVAPGGRRINERQVHQQGNCEKYFPSHASPYLVAGMPLANNIAICRLKPIEPADYAVKFSPDELDRLCRIFPTGVCDYRKPSVEQNPLIGTWLSYGPAGQR
;
A
#
# COMPACT_ATOMS: atom_id res chain seq x y z
N MET A 1 10.54 -4.62 -23.04
CA MET A 1 10.60 -3.15 -22.99
C MET A 1 10.49 -2.56 -24.39
N ASP A 2 11.27 -3.05 -25.36
CA ASP A 2 11.37 -2.53 -26.73
C ASP A 2 10.04 -2.30 -27.44
N ARG A 3 9.12 -3.28 -27.41
CA ARG A 3 7.80 -3.15 -28.03
C ARG A 3 7.00 -1.95 -27.49
N TRP A 4 7.11 -1.66 -26.20
CA TRP A 4 6.44 -0.51 -25.59
C TRP A 4 7.02 0.81 -26.14
N LEU A 5 8.35 0.92 -26.19
CA LEU A 5 9.02 2.12 -26.72
C LEU A 5 8.74 2.32 -28.21
N LEU A 6 8.69 1.24 -28.99
CA LEU A 6 8.35 1.29 -30.41
C LEU A 6 6.89 1.69 -30.63
N ASN A 7 5.95 1.21 -29.80
CA ASN A 7 4.55 1.66 -29.85
C ASN A 7 4.46 3.16 -29.54
N LEU A 8 5.16 3.61 -28.51
CA LEU A 8 5.19 5.01 -28.09
C LEU A 8 5.80 5.92 -29.16
N ALA A 9 6.89 5.49 -29.80
CA ALA A 9 7.55 6.25 -30.87
C ALA A 9 6.67 6.41 -32.13
N LYS A 10 5.73 5.49 -32.35
CA LYS A 10 4.77 5.55 -33.46
C LYS A 10 3.55 6.44 -33.16
N ASP A 11 3.35 6.83 -31.91
CA ASP A 11 2.21 7.63 -31.49
C ASP A 11 2.39 9.11 -31.87
N THR A 12 1.77 9.49 -32.99
CA THR A 12 1.73 10.86 -33.51
C THR A 12 0.50 11.64 -33.06
N SER A 13 -0.28 11.15 -32.09
CA SER A 13 -1.49 11.86 -31.61
C SER A 13 -1.13 13.13 -30.84
N ASP A 14 -2.12 13.98 -30.57
CA ASP A 14 -1.96 15.15 -29.69
C ASP A 14 -2.23 14.83 -28.21
N ALA A 15 -2.33 13.55 -27.84
CA ALA A 15 -2.56 13.14 -26.46
C ALA A 15 -1.41 13.58 -25.53
N PRO A 16 -1.69 13.94 -24.27
CA PRO A 16 -0.65 14.26 -23.31
C PRO A 16 0.36 13.10 -23.16
N ARG A 17 1.66 13.41 -23.07
CA ARG A 17 2.73 12.37 -22.97
C ARG A 17 2.43 11.24 -21.97
N PRO A 18 1.92 11.49 -20.74
CA PRO A 18 1.61 10.40 -19.82
C PRO A 18 0.55 9.43 -20.34
N GLN A 19 -0.46 9.94 -21.06
CA GLN A 19 -1.50 9.12 -21.66
C GLN A 19 -0.92 8.24 -22.78
N LYS A 20 -0.08 8.81 -23.65
CA LYS A 20 0.64 8.04 -24.69
C LYS A 20 1.45 6.89 -24.09
N VAL A 21 2.14 7.13 -22.98
CA VAL A 21 2.91 6.09 -22.26
C VAL A 21 2.00 4.97 -21.79
N LEU A 22 0.84 5.29 -21.21
CA LEU A 22 -0.13 4.29 -20.76
C LEU A 22 -0.71 3.48 -21.92
N GLU A 23 -1.08 4.14 -23.01
CA GLU A 23 -1.71 3.53 -24.19
C GLU A 23 -0.72 2.68 -25.01
N ALA A 24 0.56 3.07 -25.06
CA ALA A 24 1.59 2.31 -25.75
C ALA A 24 1.97 0.98 -25.03
N LYS A 25 1.53 0.80 -23.77
CA LYS A 25 1.84 -0.38 -22.96
C LYS A 25 1.26 -1.65 -23.61
N PRO A 26 2.08 -2.66 -23.96
CA PRO A 26 1.55 -3.91 -24.52
C PRO A 26 0.60 -4.63 -23.55
N PRO A 27 -0.53 -5.19 -24.03
CA PRO A 27 -1.57 -5.78 -23.17
C PRO A 27 -1.13 -7.05 -22.43
N ASP A 28 -0.12 -7.75 -22.95
CA ASP A 28 0.52 -8.91 -22.33
C ASP A 28 1.57 -8.53 -21.28
N LEU A 29 1.95 -7.25 -21.20
CA LEU A 29 2.85 -6.73 -20.16
C LEU A 29 2.06 -6.45 -18.88
N GLN A 30 1.73 -7.51 -18.16
CA GLN A 30 0.95 -7.45 -16.92
C GLN A 30 1.82 -7.82 -15.71
N ASP A 31 1.33 -7.47 -14.52
CA ASP A 31 1.88 -7.95 -13.26
C ASP A 31 1.88 -9.49 -13.26
N ALA A 32 2.94 -10.08 -12.72
CA ALA A 32 3.07 -11.53 -12.64
C ALA A 32 4.03 -11.95 -11.54
N CYS A 33 3.84 -13.16 -11.03
CA CYS A 33 4.84 -13.87 -10.23
C CYS A 33 5.36 -15.09 -11.01
N VAL A 34 6.53 -15.59 -10.62
CA VAL A 34 7.14 -16.78 -11.21
C VAL A 34 7.18 -17.87 -10.16
N ALA A 35 6.29 -18.87 -10.30
CA ALA A 35 6.23 -20.00 -9.38
C ALA A 35 7.50 -20.88 -9.46
N PRO A 36 7.74 -21.74 -8.46
CA PRO A 36 8.78 -22.77 -8.54
C PRO A 36 8.70 -23.56 -9.85
N GLY A 37 9.85 -23.83 -10.46
CA GLY A 37 9.94 -24.47 -11.78
C GLY A 37 9.78 -23.50 -12.96
N GLY A 38 9.73 -22.18 -12.73
CA GLY A 38 9.75 -21.16 -13.79
C GLY A 38 8.40 -20.84 -14.40
N ARG A 39 7.30 -21.38 -13.85
CA ARG A 39 5.95 -21.13 -14.37
C ARG A 39 5.50 -19.71 -14.03
N ARG A 40 5.37 -18.86 -15.06
CA ARG A 40 4.82 -17.51 -14.92
C ARG A 40 3.31 -17.56 -14.69
N ILE A 41 2.84 -16.81 -13.69
CA ILE A 41 1.43 -16.62 -13.36
C ILE A 41 1.14 -15.13 -13.56
N ASN A 42 0.37 -14.80 -14.60
CA ASN A 42 -0.04 -13.43 -14.90
C ASN A 42 -1.21 -13.04 -13.98
N GLU A 43 -0.86 -12.56 -12.80
CA GLU A 43 -1.80 -12.21 -11.75
C GLU A 43 -1.20 -11.04 -10.95
N ARG A 44 -2.02 -10.05 -10.61
CA ARG A 44 -1.65 -9.04 -9.64
C ARG A 44 -1.57 -9.69 -8.27
N GLN A 45 -0.46 -9.50 -7.56
CA GLN A 45 -0.36 -9.96 -6.17
C GLN A 45 -1.30 -9.17 -5.28
N VAL A 46 -2.12 -9.87 -4.51
CA VAL A 46 -3.09 -9.31 -3.56
C VAL A 46 -2.84 -9.95 -2.20
N HIS A 47 -2.80 -9.14 -1.13
CA HIS A 47 -2.56 -9.64 0.22
C HIS A 47 -3.57 -10.74 0.59
N GLN A 48 -3.06 -11.90 1.01
CA GLN A 48 -3.84 -13.09 1.40
C GLN A 48 -4.77 -13.67 0.31
N GLN A 49 -4.58 -13.34 -0.96
CA GLN A 49 -5.45 -13.77 -2.06
C GLN A 49 -4.68 -14.13 -3.34
N GLY A 50 -5.24 -15.03 -4.13
CA GLY A 50 -4.70 -15.39 -5.45
C GLY A 50 -3.65 -16.50 -5.44
N ASN A 51 -3.17 -16.87 -6.63
CA ASN A 51 -2.14 -17.90 -6.77
C ASN A 51 -0.75 -17.38 -6.48
N CYS A 52 -0.47 -16.10 -6.74
CA CYS A 52 0.83 -15.54 -6.42
C CYS A 52 1.10 -15.60 -4.91
N GLU A 53 0.10 -15.29 -4.09
CA GLU A 53 0.18 -15.36 -2.63
C GLU A 53 0.42 -16.81 -2.12
N LYS A 54 -0.12 -17.84 -2.80
CA LYS A 54 0.14 -19.24 -2.41
C LYS A 54 1.61 -19.62 -2.51
N TYR A 55 2.31 -19.09 -3.51
CA TYR A 55 3.74 -19.35 -3.73
C TYR A 55 4.64 -18.36 -3.00
N PHE A 56 4.15 -17.14 -2.79
CA PHE A 56 4.86 -16.02 -2.17
C PHE A 56 3.96 -15.33 -1.13
N PRO A 57 3.77 -15.96 0.05
CA PRO A 57 2.86 -15.45 1.06
C PRO A 57 3.35 -14.11 1.63
N SER A 58 2.46 -13.13 1.66
CA SER A 58 2.68 -11.83 2.27
C SER A 58 2.37 -11.92 3.76
N HIS A 59 3.40 -11.89 4.60
CA HIS A 59 3.23 -11.94 6.06
C HIS A 59 2.72 -10.62 6.64
N ALA A 60 1.92 -10.71 7.71
CA ALA A 60 1.44 -9.55 8.43
C ALA A 60 2.52 -9.00 9.39
N SER A 61 2.65 -7.67 9.42
CA SER A 61 3.46 -7.00 10.44
C SER A 61 2.69 -6.88 11.76
N PRO A 62 3.37 -6.71 12.92
CA PRO A 62 2.68 -6.46 14.18
C PRO A 62 1.70 -5.28 14.13
N TYR A 63 2.01 -4.23 13.37
CA TYR A 63 1.11 -3.09 13.17
C TYR A 63 -0.13 -3.46 12.35
N LEU A 64 0.02 -4.26 11.29
CA LEU A 64 -1.11 -4.75 10.49
C LEU A 64 -2.04 -5.62 11.35
N VAL A 65 -1.48 -6.49 12.19
CA VAL A 65 -2.25 -7.31 13.15
C VAL A 65 -2.95 -6.43 14.20
N ALA A 66 -2.33 -5.33 14.61
CA ALA A 66 -2.92 -4.35 15.52
C ALA A 66 -3.98 -3.43 14.86
N GLY A 67 -4.29 -3.62 13.57
CA GLY A 67 -5.36 -2.91 12.86
C GLY A 67 -4.88 -1.75 11.97
N MET A 68 -3.57 -1.57 11.78
CA MET A 68 -3.05 -0.62 10.79
C MET A 68 -3.48 -1.03 9.38
N PRO A 69 -3.87 -0.11 8.48
CA PRO A 69 -4.24 -0.47 7.12
C PRO A 69 -3.04 -1.02 6.33
N LEU A 70 -3.31 -1.88 5.33
CA LEU A 70 -2.28 -2.44 4.44
C LEU A 70 -1.43 -1.36 3.75
N ALA A 71 -1.99 -0.18 3.50
CA ALA A 71 -1.27 0.96 2.95
C ALA A 71 -0.13 1.48 3.84
N ASN A 72 -0.10 1.10 5.13
CA ASN A 72 0.93 1.45 6.09
C ASN A 72 1.24 2.97 6.14
N ASN A 73 0.19 3.80 6.06
CA ASN A 73 0.29 5.26 5.87
C ASN A 73 -0.08 6.08 7.11
N ILE A 74 -0.20 5.45 8.28
CA ILE A 74 -0.45 6.12 9.57
C ILE A 74 0.87 6.23 10.33
N ALA A 75 1.68 7.25 10.01
CA ALA A 75 3.01 7.43 10.60
C ALA A 75 2.94 7.90 12.08
N ILE A 76 2.02 8.81 12.39
CA ILE A 76 1.73 9.28 13.75
C ILE A 76 0.25 9.02 14.03
N CYS A 77 -0.05 8.04 14.88
CA CYS A 77 -1.42 7.70 15.23
C CYS A 77 -1.98 8.64 16.30
N ARG A 78 -3.30 8.89 16.26
CA ARG A 78 -4.01 9.45 17.41
C ARG A 78 -4.28 8.34 18.40
N LEU A 79 -4.21 8.62 19.70
CA LEU A 79 -4.48 7.63 20.73
C LEU A 79 -5.97 7.58 21.09
N LYS A 80 -6.44 6.39 21.45
CA LYS A 80 -7.74 6.16 22.10
C LYS A 80 -7.55 5.37 23.39
N PRO A 81 -8.50 5.47 24.35
CA PRO A 81 -8.51 4.58 25.51
C PRO A 81 -8.49 3.12 25.10
N ILE A 82 -7.98 2.26 25.98
CA ILE A 82 -8.04 0.81 25.80
C ILE A 82 -9.49 0.37 26.03
N GLU A 83 -10.11 -0.21 25.00
CA GLU A 83 -11.45 -0.80 25.09
C GLU A 83 -11.32 -2.32 24.93
N PRO A 84 -11.68 -3.15 25.93
CA PRO A 84 -11.53 -4.60 25.83
C PRO A 84 -12.26 -5.23 24.62
N ALA A 85 -13.33 -4.58 24.15
CA ALA A 85 -14.08 -5.00 22.97
C ALA A 85 -13.30 -4.84 21.65
N ASP A 86 -12.18 -4.11 21.63
CA ASP A 86 -11.32 -4.01 20.45
C ASP A 86 -10.52 -5.28 20.17
N TYR A 87 -10.40 -6.17 21.16
CA TYR A 87 -9.52 -7.32 21.11
C TYR A 87 -10.33 -8.59 20.89
N ALA A 88 -9.92 -9.40 19.92
CA ALA A 88 -10.54 -10.70 19.65
C ALA A 88 -10.34 -11.71 20.80
N VAL A 89 -9.34 -11.48 21.65
CA VAL A 89 -9.05 -12.28 22.85
C VAL A 89 -9.66 -11.63 24.08
N LYS A 90 -10.10 -12.47 25.03
CA LYS A 90 -10.55 -12.00 26.33
C LYS A 90 -9.36 -11.93 27.29
N PHE A 91 -9.00 -10.72 27.70
CA PHE A 91 -8.01 -10.54 28.77
C PHE A 91 -8.56 -10.95 30.13
N SER A 92 -7.70 -11.52 30.96
CA SER A 92 -7.92 -11.55 32.41
C SER A 92 -7.81 -10.14 33.01
N PRO A 93 -8.34 -9.90 34.22
CA PRO A 93 -8.21 -8.60 34.89
C PRO A 93 -6.74 -8.14 35.03
N ASP A 94 -5.85 -9.04 35.44
CA ASP A 94 -4.43 -8.73 35.63
C ASP A 94 -3.72 -8.36 34.31
N GLU A 95 -4.08 -9.02 33.20
CA GLU A 95 -3.55 -8.70 31.88
C GLU A 95 -4.04 -7.35 31.38
N LEU A 96 -5.32 -7.03 31.60
CA LEU A 96 -5.88 -5.74 31.23
C LEU A 96 -5.25 -4.60 32.05
N ASP A 97 -5.08 -4.80 33.37
CA ASP A 97 -4.41 -3.84 34.24
C ASP A 97 -2.94 -3.64 33.85
N ARG A 98 -2.26 -4.72 33.44
CA ARG A 98 -0.91 -4.62 32.88
C ARG A 98 -0.91 -3.82 31.56
N LEU A 99 -1.87 -4.06 30.66
CA LEU A 99 -1.98 -3.35 29.39
C LEU A 99 -2.19 -1.84 29.62
N CYS A 100 -3.10 -1.47 30.52
CA CYS A 100 -3.34 -0.07 30.91
C CYS A 100 -2.10 0.60 31.52
N ARG A 101 -1.27 -0.14 32.27
CA ARG A 101 -0.02 0.40 32.82
C ARG A 101 1.07 0.60 31.77
N ILE A 102 1.15 -0.25 30.77
CA ILE A 102 2.12 -0.12 29.67
C ILE A 102 1.76 1.04 28.76
N PHE A 103 0.46 1.25 28.52
CA PHE A 103 -0.06 2.31 27.65
C PHE A 103 -0.95 3.29 28.44
N PRO A 104 -0.38 4.08 29.35
CA PRO A 104 -1.15 4.94 30.26
C PRO A 104 -1.91 6.06 29.53
N THR A 105 -1.48 6.41 28.31
CA THR A 105 -2.11 7.43 27.46
C THR A 105 -3.00 6.85 26.36
N GLY A 106 -3.20 5.52 26.36
CA GLY A 106 -3.99 4.81 25.36
C GLY A 106 -3.16 4.20 24.22
N VAL A 107 -3.88 3.57 23.28
CA VAL A 107 -3.33 2.83 22.13
C VAL A 107 -3.71 3.51 20.82
N CYS A 108 -3.04 3.17 19.72
CA CYS A 108 -3.33 3.76 18.42
C CYS A 108 -4.77 3.51 17.94
N ASP A 109 -5.47 4.57 17.53
CA ASP A 109 -6.73 4.50 16.80
C ASP A 109 -6.46 4.51 15.28
N TYR A 110 -6.17 3.33 14.73
CA TYR A 110 -5.86 3.17 13.29
C TYR A 110 -7.05 3.43 12.36
N ARG A 111 -8.25 3.73 12.89
CA ARG A 111 -9.40 4.16 12.10
C ARG A 111 -9.30 5.63 11.68
N LYS A 112 -8.35 6.38 12.26
CA LYS A 112 -8.12 7.79 11.94
C LYS A 112 -6.87 7.95 11.06
N PRO A 113 -6.81 8.95 10.17
CA PRO A 113 -5.61 9.25 9.38
C PRO A 113 -4.44 9.64 10.29
N SER A 114 -3.21 9.71 9.76
CA SER A 114 -2.08 10.22 10.54
C SER A 114 -2.34 11.66 11.03
N VAL A 115 -1.76 12.02 12.17
CA VAL A 115 -1.67 13.41 12.61
C VAL A 115 -0.89 14.21 11.55
N GLU A 116 -1.34 15.43 11.26
CA GLU A 116 -0.82 16.31 10.18
C GLU A 116 -0.82 15.70 8.77
N GLN A 117 -1.60 14.65 8.52
CA GLN A 117 -1.76 14.12 7.17
C GLN A 117 -2.51 15.13 6.29
N ASN A 118 -1.85 15.56 5.21
CA ASN A 118 -2.41 16.47 4.22
C ASN A 118 -2.47 15.80 2.85
N PRO A 119 -3.42 16.20 1.97
CA PRO A 119 -3.41 15.75 0.59
C PRO A 119 -2.14 16.21 -0.13
N LEU A 120 -1.74 15.47 -1.15
CA LEU A 120 -0.64 15.88 -2.02
C LEU A 120 -1.03 17.20 -2.72
N ILE A 121 -0.11 18.16 -2.73
CA ILE A 121 -0.28 19.45 -3.44
C ILE A 121 -0.35 19.22 -4.96
N GLY A 122 0.23 18.11 -5.44
CA GLY A 122 0.20 17.66 -6.82
C GLY A 122 1.09 16.42 -7.01
N THR A 123 0.93 15.72 -8.13
CA THR A 123 1.74 14.53 -8.45
C THR A 123 3.15 14.91 -8.90
N TRP A 124 3.27 16.00 -9.67
CA TRP A 124 4.53 16.48 -10.24
C TRP A 124 4.81 17.89 -9.71
N LEU A 125 5.52 17.97 -8.59
CA LEU A 125 5.86 19.24 -7.94
C LEU A 125 7.09 19.86 -8.63
N SER A 126 7.02 21.15 -8.93
CA SER A 126 8.12 21.91 -9.55
C SER A 126 8.70 22.88 -8.52
N TYR A 127 10.01 22.77 -8.24
CA TYR A 127 10.69 23.52 -7.15
C TYR A 127 11.75 24.52 -7.63
N GLY A 128 11.74 24.86 -8.92
CA GLY A 128 12.72 25.71 -9.60
C GLY A 128 12.40 25.70 -11.09
N PRO A 129 13.02 26.55 -11.94
CA PRO A 129 12.49 26.82 -13.27
C PRO A 129 12.30 25.49 -14.00
N ALA A 130 11.03 25.11 -14.14
CA ALA A 130 10.64 23.96 -14.92
C ALA A 130 11.22 24.26 -16.30
N GLY A 131 12.12 23.40 -16.78
CA GLY A 131 12.61 23.50 -18.14
C GLY A 131 11.40 23.74 -19.04
N GLN A 132 11.46 24.85 -19.78
CA GLN A 132 10.41 25.34 -20.68
C GLN A 132 9.84 24.13 -21.44
N ARG A 133 8.54 23.89 -21.27
CA ARG A 133 7.82 22.87 -22.05
C ARG A 133 7.58 23.38 -23.46
#